data_AF-T0TAX5-F1
#
_entry.id   AF-T0TAX5-F1
#
_cell.length_a   1.000
_cell.length_b   1.000
_cell.length_c   1.000
_cell.angle_alpha   90.00
_cell.angle_beta   90.00
_cell.angle_gamma   90.00
#
_symmetry.space_group_name_H-M   'P 1'
#
loop_
_entity.id
_entity.type
_entity.pdbx_description
1 polymer ?
#
loop_
_entity_poly.entity_id
_entity_poly.type
_entity_poly.pdbx_seq_one_letter_code
_entity_poly.pdbx_strand_id
1 'polypeptide(L)'
;MDTKRTIAERIQTIVPELDQEQIVNLLEIPKNSDMGDLAFPAFSLARILRKAPQMIAADIAEKLDKTGFEKIEAVGPYINFFLDKKASLLMF
;
A
#
# COMPACT_ATOMS: atom_id res chain seq x y z
N MET A 1 6.40 -11.75 -10.51
CA MET A 1 5.39 -11.70 -9.43
C MET A 1 4.52 -10.47 -9.66
N ASP A 2 3.22 -10.56 -9.37
CA ASP A 2 2.29 -9.43 -9.51
C ASP A 2 2.44 -8.49 -8.31
N THR A 3 3.06 -7.33 -8.50
CA THR A 3 3.34 -6.34 -7.45
C THR A 3 2.08 -5.97 -6.65
N LYS A 4 0.92 -5.86 -7.31
CA LYS A 4 -0.33 -5.54 -6.62
C LYS A 4 -0.71 -6.62 -5.62
N ARG A 5 -0.48 -7.90 -5.96
CA ARG A 5 -0.74 -9.02 -5.03
C ARG A 5 0.20 -9.00 -3.84
N THR A 6 1.49 -8.73 -4.04
CA THR A 6 2.44 -8.61 -2.93
C THR A 6 2.07 -7.48 -1.98
N ILE A 7 1.62 -6.33 -2.51
CA ILE A 7 1.10 -5.23 -1.66
C ILE A 7 -0.16 -5.67 -0.91
N ALA A 8 -1.10 -6.33 -1.60
CA ALA A 8 -2.34 -6.78 -1.00
C ALA A 8 -2.15 -7.80 0.12
N GLU A 9 -1.28 -8.80 -0.09
CA GLU A 9 -0.88 -9.78 0.92
C GLU A 9 -0.35 -9.08 2.17
N ARG A 10 0.55 -8.09 2.01
CA ARG A 10 1.13 -7.36 3.15
C ARG A 10 0.12 -6.49 3.87
N ILE A 11 -0.73 -5.75 3.14
CA ILE A 11 -1.78 -4.93 3.76
C ILE A 11 -2.75 -5.83 4.55
N GLN A 12 -3.14 -6.99 4.00
CA GLN A 12 -4.06 -7.91 4.67
C GLN A 12 -3.53 -8.40 6.03
N THR A 13 -2.22 -8.52 6.21
CA THR A 13 -1.64 -8.88 7.53
C THR A 13 -1.92 -7.84 8.62
N ILE A 14 -2.20 -6.60 8.22
CA ILE A 14 -2.48 -5.46 9.11
C ILE A 14 -3.99 -5.17 9.17
N VAL A 15 -4.70 -5.42 8.07
CA VAL A 15 -6.13 -5.13 7.90
C VAL A 15 -6.87 -6.39 7.44
N PRO A 16 -7.14 -7.35 8.36
CA PRO A 16 -7.78 -8.62 8.02
C PRO A 16 -9.25 -8.48 7.61
N GLU A 17 -9.85 -7.29 7.77
CA GLU A 17 -11.24 -7.01 7.38
C GLU A 17 -11.43 -6.90 5.87
N LEU A 18 -10.35 -6.71 5.10
CA LEU A 18 -10.37 -6.77 3.65
C LEU A 18 -9.72 -8.06 3.15
N ASP A 19 -10.33 -8.69 2.16
CA ASP A 19 -9.66 -9.74 1.40
C ASP A 19 -8.63 -9.15 0.41
N GLN A 20 -7.73 -10.00 -0.10
CA GLN A 20 -6.67 -9.54 -0.99
C GLN A 20 -7.22 -8.99 -2.31
N GLU A 21 -8.35 -9.51 -2.80
CA GLU A 21 -8.96 -9.06 -4.06
C GLU A 21 -9.54 -7.65 -3.90
N GLN A 22 -10.21 -7.38 -2.78
CA GLN A 22 -10.67 -6.06 -2.40
C GLN A 22 -9.51 -5.07 -2.32
N ILE A 23 -8.39 -5.46 -1.72
CA ILE A 23 -7.20 -4.60 -1.62
C ILE A 23 -6.61 -4.33 -3.02
N VAL A 24 -6.46 -5.37 -3.86
CA VAL A 24 -5.97 -5.21 -5.25
C VAL A 24 -6.85 -4.24 -6.04
N ASN A 25 -8.17 -4.31 -5.88
CA ASN A 25 -9.13 -3.45 -6.57
C ASN A 25 -9.09 -1.99 -6.07
N LEU A 26 -8.62 -1.76 -4.84
CA LEU A 26 -8.41 -0.42 -4.30
C LEU A 26 -7.07 0.20 -4.73
N LEU A 27 -6.09 -0.62 -5.16
CA LEU A 27 -4.78 -0.12 -5.59
C LEU A 27 -4.86 0.64 -6.92
N GLU A 28 -4.45 1.90 -6.88
CA GLU A 28 -4.44 2.82 -8.02
C GLU A 28 -3.01 3.20 -8.44
N ILE A 29 -2.89 3.67 -9.69
CA ILE A 29 -1.65 4.30 -10.19
C ILE A 29 -1.80 5.81 -9.97
N PRO A 30 -0.93 6.44 -9.18
CA PRO A 30 -0.99 7.88 -8.93
C PRO A 30 -0.82 8.71 -10.23
N LYS A 31 -1.38 9.92 -10.24
CA LYS A 31 -1.28 10.83 -11.40
C LYS A 31 0.11 11.47 -11.56
N ASN A 32 0.91 11.51 -10.50
CA ASN A 32 2.27 12.03 -10.49
C ASN A 32 3.20 10.95 -9.93
N SER A 33 4.35 10.73 -10.58
CA SER A 33 5.38 9.79 -10.15
C SER A 33 5.95 10.11 -8.76
N ASP A 34 5.89 11.37 -8.31
CA ASP A 34 6.31 11.75 -6.96
C ASP A 34 5.42 11.14 -5.87
N MET A 35 4.25 10.60 -6.23
CA MET A 35 3.32 9.93 -5.32
C MET A 35 3.45 8.40 -5.34
N GLY A 36 4.53 7.88 -5.93
CA GLY A 36 4.82 6.44 -5.98
C GLY A 36 4.35 5.76 -7.26
N ASP A 37 4.69 4.48 -7.39
CA ASP A 37 4.30 3.63 -8.51
C ASP A 37 2.87 3.10 -8.33
N LEU A 38 2.47 2.86 -7.08
CA LEU A 38 1.14 2.43 -6.67
C LEU A 38 0.72 3.17 -5.39
N ALA A 39 -0.59 3.38 -5.22
CA ALA A 39 -1.15 3.91 -3.99
C ALA A 39 -2.35 3.10 -3.51
N PHE A 40 -2.47 3.00 -2.18
CA PHE A 40 -3.65 2.46 -1.50
C PHE A 40 -4.41 3.58 -0.78
N PRO A 41 -5.66 3.86 -1.17
CA PRO A 41 -6.52 4.81 -0.48
C PRO A 41 -7.18 4.17 0.76
N ALA A 42 -6.99 4.76 1.94
CA ALA A 42 -7.54 4.24 3.21
C ALA A 42 -8.98 4.68 3.52
N PHE A 43 -9.70 5.32 2.58
CA PHE A 43 -11.04 5.87 2.85
C PHE A 43 -12.08 4.80 3.20
N SER A 44 -12.05 3.66 2.52
CA SER A 44 -12.98 2.54 2.76
C SER A 44 -12.85 2.00 4.18
N LEU A 45 -11.64 2.03 4.74
CA LEU A 45 -11.32 1.53 6.07
C LEU A 45 -11.84 2.43 7.20
N ALA A 46 -12.14 3.70 6.95
CA ALA A 46 -12.54 4.63 8.01
C ALA A 46 -13.84 4.21 8.70
N ARG A 47 -14.79 3.65 7.95
CA ARG A 47 -16.06 3.14 8.50
C ARG A 47 -15.88 1.82 9.25
N ILE A 48 -14.91 1.01 8.82
CA ILE A 48 -14.60 -0.31 9.38
C ILE A 48 -13.86 -0.16 10.71
N LEU A 49 -12.75 0.59 10.68
CA LEU A 49 -11.85 0.77 11.82
C LEU A 49 -12.27 1.92 12.75
N ARG A 50 -13.33 2.67 12.40
CA ARG A 50 -13.82 3.86 13.13
C ARG A 50 -12.69 4.84 13.46
N LYS A 51 -11.77 5.00 12.51
CA LYS A 51 -10.55 5.82 12.62
C LYS A 51 -10.43 6.72 11.39
N ALA A 52 -9.84 7.90 11.55
CA ALA A 52 -9.68 8.84 10.44
C ALA A 52 -8.75 8.25 9.35
N PRO A 53 -9.09 8.37 8.04
CA PRO A 53 -8.30 7.78 6.95
C PRO A 53 -6.80 8.07 7.01
N GLN A 54 -6.42 9.32 7.34
CA GLN A 54 -5.02 9.71 7.43
C GLN A 54 -4.25 9.01 8.55
N MET A 55 -4.93 8.72 9.66
CA MET A 55 -4.30 7.96 10.74
C MET A 55 -4.24 6.47 10.39
N ILE A 56 -5.20 5.95 9.63
CA ILE A 56 -5.17 4.55 9.14
C ILE A 56 -4.00 4.37 8.17
N ALA A 57 -3.84 5.28 7.20
CA ALA A 57 -2.73 5.24 6.25
C ALA A 57 -1.36 5.28 6.96
N ALA A 58 -1.21 6.19 7.93
CA ALA A 58 0.01 6.28 8.74
C ALA A 58 0.32 4.98 9.51
N ASP A 59 -0.66 4.44 10.23
CA ASP A 59 -0.52 3.19 10.98
C ASP A 59 -0.11 2.00 10.08
N ILE A 60 -0.74 1.86 8.92
CA ILE A 60 -0.45 0.76 7.99
C ILE A 60 0.97 0.95 7.41
N ALA A 61 1.31 2.15 6.95
CA ALA A 61 2.63 2.44 6.40
C ALA A 61 3.76 2.21 7.42
N GLU A 62 3.51 2.48 8.71
CA GLU A 62 4.46 2.23 9.79
C GLU A 62 4.69 0.73 10.05
N LYS A 63 3.64 -0.09 9.95
CA LYS A 63 3.68 -1.53 10.25
C LYS A 63 4.10 -2.41 9.07
N LEU A 64 4.02 -1.90 7.84
CA LEU A 64 4.35 -2.66 6.64
C LEU A 64 5.84 -3.02 6.58
N ASP A 65 6.13 -4.28 6.26
CA ASP A 65 7.47 -4.69 5.84
C ASP A 65 7.84 -3.95 4.54
N LYS A 66 9.03 -3.31 4.55
CA LYS A 66 9.55 -2.52 3.44
C LYS A 66 10.42 -3.33 2.48
N THR A 67 10.68 -4.61 2.75
CA THR A 67 11.51 -5.48 1.90
C THR A 67 10.97 -5.49 0.46
N GLY A 68 11.78 -5.09 -0.52
CA GLY A 68 11.35 -5.00 -1.93
C GLY A 68 10.69 -3.67 -2.34
N PHE A 69 10.57 -2.72 -1.42
CA PHE A 69 10.16 -1.34 -1.69
C PHE A 69 11.33 -0.39 -1.44
N GLU A 70 11.53 0.57 -2.35
CA GLU A 70 12.43 1.70 -2.11
C GLU A 70 11.89 2.58 -0.98
N LYS A 71 10.57 2.81 -0.98
CA LYS A 71 9.89 3.65 0.00
C LYS A 71 8.43 3.23 0.14
N ILE A 72 7.91 3.31 1.36
CA ILE A 72 6.48 3.29 1.66
C ILE A 72 6.20 4.54 2.48
N GLU A 73 5.26 5.36 2.03
CA GLU A 73 4.97 6.66 2.65
C GLU A 73 3.47 6.92 2.77
N ALA A 74 3.03 7.34 3.95
CA ALA A 74 1.67 7.84 4.12
C ALA A 74 1.61 9.34 3.80
N VAL A 75 0.74 9.74 2.86
CA VAL A 75 0.48 11.15 2.54
C VAL A 75 -1.02 11.39 2.60
N GLY A 76 -1.46 12.08 3.66
CA GLY A 76 -2.88 12.22 3.96
C GLY A 76 -3.54 10.83 4.07
N PRO A 77 -4.63 10.54 3.35
CA PRO A 77 -5.35 9.27 3.41
C PRO A 77 -4.76 8.16 2.53
N TYR A 78 -3.59 8.38 1.91
CA TYR A 78 -2.97 7.46 0.97
C TYR A 78 -1.73 6.80 1.55
N ILE A 79 -1.49 5.57 1.15
CA ILE A 79 -0.23 4.85 1.33
C ILE A 79 0.41 4.71 -0.04
N ASN A 80 1.52 5.39 -0.26
CA ASN A 80 2.25 5.43 -1.52
C ASN A 80 3.40 4.41 -1.48
N PHE A 81 3.49 3.58 -2.52
CA PHE A 81 4.49 2.53 -2.67
C PHE A 81 5.45 2.89 -3.79
N PHE A 82 6.74 2.92 -3.48
CA PHE A 82 7.83 3.13 -4.43
C PHE A 82 8.60 1.81 -4.52
N LEU A 83 8.65 1.22 -5.71
CA LEU A 83 9.23 -0.10 -5.92
C LEU A 83 10.74 -0.01 -6.04
N ASP A 84 11.46 -0.97 -5.46
CA ASP A 84 12.90 -1.04 -5.65
C ASP A 84 13.21 -1.49 -7.09
N LYS A 85 13.70 -0.53 -7.90
CA LYS A 85 14.09 -0.76 -9.29
C LYS A 85 15.29 -1.71 -9.42
N LYS A 86 16.08 -1.89 -8.36
CA LYS A 86 17.22 -2.82 -8.33
C LYS A 86 16.81 -4.25 -7.97
N ALA A 87 15.81 -4.43 -7.11
CA ALA A 87 15.27 -5.75 -6.78
C ALA A 87 14.69 -6.46 -8.02
N SER A 88 14.19 -5.69 -9.00
CA SER A 88 13.70 -6.22 -10.28
C SER A 88 14.82 -6.69 -11.23
N LEU A 89 16.08 -6.32 -10.99
CA LEU A 89 17.21 -6.64 -11.88
C LEU A 89 18.06 -7.83 -11.40
N LEU A 90 17.92 -8.23 -10.13
CA LEU A 90 18.67 -9.34 -9.51
C LEU A 90 17.93 -10.70 -9.56
N MET A 91 16.78 -10.76 -10.24
CA MET A 91 16.01 -11.99 -10.46
C MET A 91 16.18 -12.57 -11.88
N PHE A 92 17.20 -12.13 -12.62
CA PHE A 92 17.60 -12.68 -13.92
C PHE A 92 19.03 -13.19 -13.89
#